data_AF-A0AAU3IXE9-F1
#
_entry.id   AF-A0AAU3IXE9-F1
#
_cell.length_a   1.000
_cell.length_b   1.000
_cell.length_c   1.000
_cell.angle_alpha   90.00
_cell.angle_beta   90.00
_cell.angle_gamma   90.00
#
_symmetry.space_group_name_H-M   'P 1'
#
loop_
_entity.id
_entity.type
_entity.pdbx_description
1 polymer ?
#
loop_
_entity_poly.entity_id
_entity_poly.type
_entity_poly.pdbx_seq_one_letter_code
_entity_poly.pdbx_strand_id
1 'polypeptide(L)' 'MRVLLAVAVGGLLAVGATVGLVHVADTSPSPVNKPLYNYGSR' A
#
# COMPACT_ATOMS: atom_id res chain seq x y z
N MET A 1 -15.18 -22.93 19.33
CA MET A 1 -14.72 -21.64 19.89
C MET A 1 -13.31 -21.24 19.47
N ARG A 2 -12.27 -22.04 19.71
CA ARG A 2 -10.87 -21.70 19.36
C ARG A 2 -10.66 -21.31 17.90
N VAL A 3 -11.29 -22.06 16.98
CA VAL A 3 -11.21 -21.79 15.52
C VAL A 3 -11.91 -20.48 15.15
N LEU A 4 -13.08 -20.20 15.72
CA LEU A 4 -13.80 -18.94 15.49
C LEU A 4 -13.00 -17.72 15.97
N LEU A 5 -12.34 -17.83 17.13
CA LEU A 5 -11.44 -16.80 17.63
C LEU A 5 -10.22 -16.62 16.72
N ALA A 6 -9.61 -17.70 16.25
CA ALA A 6 -8.49 -17.64 15.32
C ALA A 6 -8.87 -16.96 14.00
N VAL A 7 -10.06 -17.23 13.47
CA VAL A 7 -10.59 -16.59 12.25
C VAL A 7 -10.88 -15.12 12.49
N ALA A 8 -11.49 -14.76 13.62
CA ALA A 8 -11.77 -13.37 13.95
C ALA A 8 -10.50 -12.54 14.13
N VAL A 9 -9.51 -13.07 14.86
CA VAL A 9 -8.21 -12.42 15.07
C VAL A 9 -7.43 -12.33 13.76
N GLY A 10 -7.39 -13.41 12.98
CA GLY A 10 -6.74 -13.41 11.67
C GLY A 10 -7.37 -12.42 10.69
N GLY A 11 -8.71 -12.32 10.69
CA GLY A 11 -9.45 -11.35 9.88
C GLY A 11 -9.13 -9.91 10.28
N LEU A 12 -9.14 -9.60 11.58
CA LEU A 12 -8.77 -8.27 12.07
C LEU A 12 -7.33 -7.88 11.72
N LEU A 13 -6.39 -8.83 11.84
CA LEU A 13 -4.99 -8.59 11.51
C LEU A 13 -4.80 -8.31 10.01
N ALA A 14 -5.47 -9.09 9.15
CA ALA A 14 -5.42 -8.91 7.71
C ALA A 14 -6.00 -7.55 7.28
N VAL A 15 -7.16 -7.15 7.84
CA VAL A 15 -7.76 -5.84 7.57
C VAL A 15 -6.83 -4.72 8.02
N GLY A 16 -6.26 -4.80 9.22
CA GLY A 16 -5.30 -3.81 9.72
C GLY A 16 -4.07 -3.65 8.81
N ALA A 17 -3.51 -4.76 8.31
CA ALA A 17 -2.39 -4.74 7.38
C ALA A 17 -2.74 -4.07 6.04
N THR A 18 -3.94 -4.34 5.49
CA THR A 18 -4.38 -3.72 4.23
C THR A 18 -4.54 -2.20 4.34
N VAL A 19 -5.17 -1.72 5.42
CA VAL A 19 -5.34 -0.27 5.66
C VAL A 19 -3.99 0.41 5.89
N GLY A 20 -3.10 -0.22 6.66
CA GLY A 20 -1.75 0.29 6.89
C GLY A 20 -0.93 0.41 5.60
N LEU A 21 -1.01 -0.58 4.70
CA LEU A 21 -0.31 -0.56 3.42
C LEU A 21 -0.77 0.60 2.53
N VAL A 22 -2.08 0.84 2.44
CA VAL A 22 -2.64 1.93 1.64
C VAL A 22 -2.15 3.28 2.16
N HIS A 23 -2.18 3.48 3.48
CA HIS A 23 -1.70 4.72 4.07
C HIS A 23 -0.19 4.94 3.84
N VAL A 24 0.61 3.88 3.88
CA VAL A 24 2.04 3.95 3.55
C VAL A 24 2.26 4.21 2.05
N ALA A 25 1.42 3.66 1.17
CA ALA A 25 1.51 3.91 -0.26
C ALA A 25 1.17 5.37 -0.62
N ASP A 26 0.18 5.97 0.04
CA ASP A 26 -0.20 7.38 -0.17
C ASP A 26 0.90 8.37 0.26
N THR A 27 1.72 8.00 1.25
CA THR A 27 2.87 8.80 1.68
C THR A 27 4.10 8.61 0.80
N SER A 28 4.07 7.67 -0.14
CA SER A 28 5.15 7.47 -1.10
C SER A 28 5.09 8.57 -2.16
N PRO A 29 6.19 9.32 -2.39
CA PRO A 29 6.23 10.30 -3.46
C PRO A 29 6.01 9.59 -4.79
N SER A 30 5.03 10.07 -5.57
CA SER A 30 4.74 9.50 -6.88
C SER A 30 6.01 9.51 -7.75
N PRO A 31 6.30 8.40 -8.46
CA PRO A 31 7.46 8.35 -9.33
C PRO A 31 7.40 9.51 -10.33
N VAL A 32 8.54 10.18 -10.51
CA VAL A 32 8.67 11.32 -11.41
C VAL A 32 8.40 10.84 -12.83
N ASN A 33 7.17 11.01 -13.32
CA ASN A 33 6.73 10.56 -14.64
C ASN A 33 7.14 11.50 -15.79
N LYS A 34 8.02 12.47 -15.49
CA LYS A 34 8.60 13.37 -16.49
C LYS A 34 10.05 12.94 -16.77
N PRO A 35 10.50 12.98 -18.04
CA PRO A 35 11.86 12.63 -18.38
C PRO A 35 12.84 13.54 -17.60
N LEU A 36 13.83 12.92 -16.94
CA LEU A 36 14.86 13.64 -16.16
C LEU A 36 15.63 14.66 -17.01
N TYR A 37 15.73 14.39 -18.30
CA TYR A 37 16.33 15.27 -19.29
C TYR A 37 15.31 15.56 -20.36
N ASN A 38 14.96 16.83 -20.50
CA ASN A 38 14.21 17.32 -21.65
C ASN A 38 15.16 17.32 -22.86
N TYR A 39 15.39 16.14 -23.45
CA TYR A 39 15.89 16.05 -24.82
C TYR A 39 14.73 16.50 -25.72
N GLY A 40 14.50 17.82 -25.77
CA GLY A 40 13.50 18.41 -26.64
C GLY A 40 13.60 17.81 -28.03
N SER A 41 12.45 17.62 -28.67
CA SER A 41 12.38 17.16 -30.05
C SER A 41 13.32 18.03 -30.88
N ARG A 42 14.41 17.44 -31.35
CA ARG A 42 15.19 18.02 -32.43
C ARG A 42 14.28 18.26 -33.63
#